data_AF-X0XI78-F1
#
_entry.id   AF-X0XI78-F1
#
_cell.length_a   1.000
_cell.length_b   1.000
_cell.length_c   1.000
_cell.angle_alpha   90.00
_cell.angle_beta   90.00
_cell.angle_gamma   90.00
#
_symmetry.space_group_name_H-M   'P 1'
#
loop_
_entity.id
_entity.type
_entity.pdbx_description
1 polymer ?
#
loop_
_entity_poly.entity_id
_entity_poly.type
_entity_poly.pdbx_seq_one_letter_code
_entity_poly.pdbx_strand_id
1 'polypeptide(L)'
;LFIFDEAKGIEQWQWDSVRGLLTGGFCRWLVISTTDGVGVGENFYKAFEDKKSDWNKIHISAEESPYVTGEMFQYKDIPDLEHPERFEKKEISPAELNVQIASPEWIDECEREWGKDSVLYLTKVKGEIADQGADTIIKLSQVKKMEENWEDSGFDDEGQEEAGVDVARGGDDDTVFYRRKGLKVVDSKVISSPNLPPKEKLVFLAGELERFIEYNKDMRIKTDDTGVGGGLTDIMESRNYNVIPINFQQKAN
;
A
#
# COMPACT_ATOMS: atom_id res chain seq x y z
N LEU A 1 0.49 -20.64 20.85
CA LEU A 1 1.36 -20.04 19.82
C LEU A 1 0.51 -19.88 18.58
N PHE A 2 0.45 -18.68 18.02
CA PHE A 2 -0.14 -18.43 16.71
C PHE A 2 0.97 -18.22 15.70
N ILE A 3 0.83 -18.80 14.52
CA ILE A 3 1.80 -18.68 13.43
C ILE A 3 1.04 -18.21 12.21
N PHE A 4 1.43 -17.05 11.69
CA PHE A 4 1.04 -16.58 10.38
C PHE A 4 2.22 -16.82 9.43
N ASP A 5 1.97 -17.61 8.41
CA ASP A 5 2.89 -17.84 7.30
C ASP A 5 2.31 -17.15 6.05
N GLU A 6 3.18 -16.63 5.19
CA GLU A 6 2.82 -15.69 4.11
C GLU A 6 1.86 -14.57 4.59
N ALA A 7 2.22 -13.96 5.72
CA ALA A 7 1.34 -13.06 6.48
C ALA A 7 0.87 -11.82 5.70
N LYS A 8 1.58 -11.43 4.64
CA LYS A 8 1.15 -10.37 3.72
C LYS A 8 -0.14 -10.69 2.96
N GLY A 9 -0.61 -11.94 2.95
CA GLY A 9 -1.88 -12.33 2.33
C GLY A 9 -3.05 -12.43 3.31
N ILE A 10 -2.85 -12.13 4.59
CA ILE A 10 -3.83 -12.36 5.66
C ILE A 10 -4.67 -11.11 5.90
N GLU A 11 -6.00 -11.28 5.87
CA GLU A 11 -6.98 -10.19 6.00
C GLU A 11 -7.05 -9.61 7.42
N GLN A 12 -7.40 -8.32 7.53
CA GLN A 12 -7.44 -7.56 8.80
C GLN A 12 -8.18 -8.27 9.94
N TRP A 13 -9.36 -8.83 9.68
CA TRP A 13 -10.18 -9.44 10.74
C TRP A 13 -9.48 -10.65 11.38
N GLN A 14 -8.60 -11.34 10.65
CA GLN A 14 -7.82 -12.47 11.18
C GLN A 14 -6.74 -11.97 12.15
N TRP A 15 -6.10 -10.85 11.82
CA TRP A 15 -5.16 -10.17 12.72
C TRP A 15 -5.84 -9.71 14.01
N ASP A 16 -7.01 -9.08 13.89
CA ASP A 16 -7.78 -8.59 15.04
C ASP A 16 -8.22 -9.75 15.96
N SER A 17 -8.64 -10.86 15.35
CA SER A 17 -9.05 -12.08 16.06
C SER A 17 -7.90 -12.65 16.89
N VAL A 18 -6.70 -12.79 16.30
CA VAL A 18 -5.53 -13.28 17.06
C VAL A 18 -5.13 -12.30 18.14
N ARG A 19 -5.14 -10.98 17.85
CA ARG A 19 -4.82 -9.95 18.83
C ARG A 19 -5.71 -10.04 20.07
N GLY A 20 -7.01 -10.30 19.90
CA GLY A 20 -7.96 -10.49 21.00
C GLY A 20 -7.66 -11.72 21.87
N LEU A 21 -7.01 -12.75 21.32
CA LEU A 21 -6.63 -13.98 22.04
C LEU A 21 -5.31 -13.85 22.82
N LEU A 22 -4.52 -12.79 22.60
CA LEU A 22 -3.24 -12.57 23.27
C LEU A 22 -3.35 -11.93 24.67
N THR A 23 -4.57 -11.74 25.18
CA THR A 23 -4.85 -11.07 26.47
C THR A 23 -4.26 -11.78 27.69
N GLY A 24 -4.00 -13.08 27.61
CA GLY A 24 -3.50 -13.88 28.72
C GLY A 24 -1.99 -13.80 29.00
N GLY A 25 -1.20 -13.07 28.21
CA GLY A 25 0.24 -12.86 28.44
C GLY A 25 1.18 -14.06 28.18
N PHE A 26 0.64 -15.28 28.11
CA PHE A 26 1.41 -16.51 27.82
C PHE A 26 1.42 -16.90 26.33
N CYS A 27 0.52 -16.33 25.54
CA CYS A 27 0.47 -16.60 24.10
C CYS A 27 1.57 -15.82 23.37
N ARG A 28 2.24 -16.50 22.44
CA ARG A 28 3.16 -15.90 21.48
C ARG A 28 2.55 -15.90 20.09
N TRP A 29 2.89 -14.89 19.31
CA TRP A 29 2.49 -14.75 17.92
C TRP A 29 3.75 -14.61 17.08
N LEU A 30 3.94 -15.54 16.17
CA LEU A 30 5.00 -15.54 15.16
C LEU A 30 4.37 -15.19 13.82
N VAL A 31 4.98 -14.27 13.11
CA VAL A 31 4.49 -13.77 11.83
C VAL A 31 5.66 -13.80 10.86
N ILE A 32 5.48 -14.50 9.75
CA ILE A 32 6.49 -14.76 8.74
C ILE A 32 5.89 -14.36 7.39
N SER A 33 6.64 -13.60 6.60
CA SER A 33 6.24 -13.24 5.25
C SER A 33 7.44 -12.74 4.47
N THR A 34 7.34 -12.83 3.15
CA THR A 34 8.17 -12.05 2.23
C THR A 34 7.71 -10.59 2.16
N THR A 35 8.59 -9.68 1.73
CA THR A 35 8.36 -8.22 1.75
C THR A 35 7.84 -7.64 0.43
N ASP A 36 7.53 -8.47 -0.57
CA ASP A 36 6.91 -8.05 -1.82
C ASP A 36 5.38 -7.92 -1.70
N GLY A 37 4.77 -7.08 -2.55
CA GLY A 37 3.30 -6.91 -2.60
C GLY A 37 2.81 -5.70 -1.82
N VAL A 38 3.23 -4.51 -2.27
CA VAL A 38 2.77 -3.21 -1.75
C VAL A 38 1.26 -3.10 -2.03
N GLY A 39 0.43 -3.38 -1.03
CA GLY A 39 -1.02 -3.31 -1.12
C GLY A 39 -1.79 -4.40 -0.35
N VAL A 40 -1.18 -5.57 -0.08
CA VAL A 40 -1.88 -6.70 0.57
C VAL A 40 -1.40 -6.96 2.01
N GLY A 41 -0.20 -6.48 2.38
CA GLY A 41 0.43 -6.80 3.67
C GLY A 41 0.50 -5.68 4.71
N GLU A 42 -0.42 -4.69 4.70
CA GLU A 42 -0.31 -3.48 5.55
C GLU A 42 -0.01 -3.79 7.03
N ASN A 43 -0.68 -4.79 7.61
CA ASN A 43 -0.42 -5.21 9.00
C ASN A 43 0.97 -5.79 9.21
N PHE A 44 1.45 -6.60 8.26
CA PHE A 44 2.80 -7.15 8.32
C PHE A 44 3.84 -6.04 8.24
N TYR A 45 3.70 -5.12 7.28
CA TYR A 45 4.60 -3.96 7.15
C TYR A 45 4.55 -3.08 8.40
N LYS A 46 3.37 -2.76 8.94
CA LYS A 46 3.21 -2.00 10.20
C LYS A 46 3.92 -2.67 11.37
N ALA A 47 3.82 -3.99 11.50
CA ALA A 47 4.50 -4.73 12.57
C ALA A 47 6.03 -4.54 12.52
N PHE A 48 6.62 -4.42 11.32
CA PHE A 48 8.04 -4.21 11.09
C PHE A 48 8.47 -2.72 11.09
N GLU A 49 7.66 -1.80 10.58
CA GLU A 49 8.05 -0.38 10.47
C GLU A 49 7.72 0.45 11.72
N ASP A 50 6.66 0.12 12.46
CA ASP A 50 6.25 0.93 13.61
C ASP A 50 7.35 0.92 14.69
N LYS A 51 7.88 2.11 15.00
CA LYS A 51 8.93 2.29 16.01
C LYS A 51 8.41 2.11 17.44
N LYS A 52 7.10 2.16 17.66
CA LYS A 52 6.44 1.98 18.96
C LYS A 52 5.91 0.55 19.17
N SER A 53 6.15 -0.33 18.21
CA SER A 53 5.72 -1.72 18.25
C SER A 53 6.52 -2.55 19.27
N ASP A 54 5.82 -3.44 19.99
CA ASP A 54 6.41 -4.43 20.90
C ASP A 54 6.91 -5.70 20.17
N TRP A 55 6.84 -5.73 18.84
CA TRP A 55 7.29 -6.88 18.05
C TRP A 55 8.82 -7.01 18.10
N ASN A 56 9.30 -8.22 18.35
CA ASN A 56 10.69 -8.56 18.08
C ASN A 56 10.85 -8.83 16.58
N LYS A 57 11.61 -7.96 15.90
CA LYS A 57 11.73 -7.95 14.44
C LYS A 57 12.99 -8.70 14.03
N ILE A 58 12.82 -9.70 13.17
CA ILE A 58 13.93 -10.48 12.61
C ILE A 58 13.85 -10.31 11.10
N HIS A 59 14.90 -9.74 10.52
CA HIS A 59 15.08 -9.63 9.08
C HIS A 59 16.05 -10.72 8.64
N ILE A 60 15.75 -11.40 7.54
CA ILE A 60 16.59 -12.46 6.98
C ILE A 60 16.67 -12.25 5.47
N SER A 61 17.87 -11.96 4.96
CA SER A 61 18.17 -11.97 3.53
C SER A 61 18.37 -13.41 3.03
N ALA A 62 18.06 -13.67 1.76
CA ALA A 62 18.43 -14.92 1.10
C ALA A 62 19.95 -15.17 1.10
N GLU A 63 20.75 -14.10 1.13
CA GLU A 63 22.22 -14.17 1.23
C GLU A 63 22.71 -14.65 2.61
N GLU A 64 21.84 -14.59 3.63
CA GLU A 64 22.11 -15.13 4.96
C GLU A 64 21.68 -16.61 5.07
N SER A 65 21.21 -17.20 3.97
CA SER A 65 20.88 -18.63 3.91
C SER A 65 22.10 -19.49 4.29
N PRO A 66 21.92 -20.57 5.07
CA PRO A 66 22.98 -21.53 5.34
C PRO A 66 23.64 -22.13 4.08
N TYR A 67 22.93 -22.20 2.94
CA TYR A 67 23.52 -22.61 1.66
C TYR A 67 24.52 -21.59 1.10
N VAL A 68 24.42 -20.33 1.52
CA VAL A 68 25.31 -19.24 1.12
C VAL A 68 26.42 -19.05 2.15
N THR A 69 26.09 -19.05 3.44
CA THR A 69 27.04 -18.81 4.53
C THR A 69 27.90 -20.03 4.85
N GLY A 70 27.43 -21.23 4.50
CA GLY A 70 28.07 -22.50 4.87
C GLY A 70 27.88 -22.88 6.35
N GLU A 71 26.94 -22.23 7.05
CA GLU A 71 26.62 -22.57 8.44
C GLU A 71 26.12 -24.01 8.55
N MET A 72 26.67 -24.77 9.50
CA MET A 72 26.26 -26.15 9.75
C MET A 72 24.92 -26.19 10.49
N PHE A 73 24.02 -27.07 10.08
CA PHE A 73 22.77 -27.25 10.81
C PHE A 73 22.99 -28.13 12.03
N GLN A 74 22.58 -27.62 13.19
CA GLN A 74 22.41 -28.45 14.37
C GLN A 74 21.07 -29.18 14.26
N TYR A 75 21.12 -30.50 14.25
CA TYR A 75 19.91 -31.30 14.38
C TYR A 75 20.01 -32.18 15.62
N LYS A 76 18.83 -32.53 16.13
CA LYS A 76 18.67 -33.53 17.18
C LYS A 76 18.01 -34.73 16.53
N ASP A 77 18.61 -35.90 16.69
CA ASP A 77 17.87 -37.13 16.44
C ASP A 77 16.59 -37.08 17.28
N ILE A 78 15.45 -37.46 16.69
CA ILE A 78 14.21 -37.67 17.45
C ILE A 78 14.61 -38.62 18.58
N PRO A 79 14.32 -38.29 19.86
CA PRO A 79 14.68 -39.17 20.96
C PRO A 79 14.19 -40.57 20.61
N ASP A 80 15.09 -41.55 20.71
CA ASP A 80 14.70 -42.94 20.74
C ASP A 80 13.48 -43.03 21.66
N LEU A 81 12.33 -43.44 21.13
CA LEU A 81 11.08 -43.47 21.89
C LEU A 81 11.21 -44.37 23.13
N GLU A 82 12.17 -45.29 23.12
CA GLU A 82 12.52 -46.16 24.24
C GLU A 82 13.50 -45.51 25.24
N HIS A 83 14.29 -44.52 24.81
CA HIS A 83 15.32 -43.84 25.61
C HIS A 83 15.32 -42.30 25.40
N PRO A 84 14.23 -41.62 25.78
CA PRO A 84 14.04 -40.20 25.50
C PRO A 84 15.00 -39.27 26.22
N GLU A 85 15.82 -39.77 27.15
CA GLU A 85 16.89 -39.03 27.83
C GLU A 85 18.21 -38.99 27.04
N ARG A 86 18.41 -39.86 26.04
CA ARG A 86 19.65 -39.95 25.25
C ARG A 86 19.58 -39.06 24.02
N PHE A 87 19.84 -37.77 24.21
CA PHE A 87 20.00 -36.83 23.10
C PHE A 87 21.47 -36.67 22.72
N GLU A 88 21.82 -37.02 21.48
CA GLU A 88 23.09 -36.61 20.87
C GLU A 88 22.85 -35.40 19.97
N LYS A 89 23.66 -34.34 20.17
CA LYS A 89 23.72 -33.23 19.23
C LYS A 89 24.61 -33.63 18.06
N LYS A 90 24.10 -33.53 16.84
CA LYS A 90 24.87 -33.78 15.63
C LYS A 90 24.80 -32.55 14.73
N GLU A 91 25.86 -32.35 13.97
CA GLU A 91 25.95 -31.31 12.95
C GLU A 91 25.84 -31.99 11.59
N ILE A 92 25.06 -31.40 10.69
CA ILE A 92 24.89 -31.85 9.32
C ILE A 92 25.17 -30.69 8.36
N SER A 93 25.85 -30.99 7.26
CA SER A 93 26.10 -29.98 6.25
C SER A 93 24.77 -29.60 5.58
N PRO A 94 24.53 -28.32 5.29
CA PRO A 94 23.37 -27.91 4.49
C PRO A 94 23.24 -28.68 3.18
N ALA A 95 24.36 -28.97 2.50
CA ALA A 95 24.38 -29.72 1.25
C ALA A 95 23.92 -31.19 1.39
N GLU A 96 23.89 -31.73 2.61
CA GLU A 96 23.46 -33.09 2.92
C GLU A 96 21.96 -33.17 3.27
N LEU A 97 21.28 -32.02 3.39
CA LEU A 97 19.85 -31.93 3.65
C LEU A 97 19.07 -31.72 2.36
N ASN A 98 17.95 -32.43 2.21
CA ASN A 98 17.00 -32.18 1.13
C ASN A 98 15.92 -31.19 1.61
N VAL A 99 16.32 -29.93 1.81
CA VAL A 99 15.41 -28.83 2.22
C VAL A 99 15.43 -27.71 1.19
N GLN A 100 14.28 -27.05 1.02
CA GLN A 100 14.10 -25.97 0.06
C GLN A 100 14.34 -24.62 0.74
N ILE A 101 15.57 -24.12 0.64
CA ILE A 101 15.98 -22.78 1.08
C ILE A 101 16.78 -22.10 -0.04
N ALA A 102 16.95 -20.79 0.03
CA ALA A 102 17.63 -20.02 -1.01
C ALA A 102 19.08 -20.52 -1.22
N SER A 103 19.47 -20.71 -2.48
CA SER A 103 20.81 -21.14 -2.87
C SER A 103 21.58 -20.00 -3.55
N PRO A 104 22.94 -20.08 -3.59
CA PRO A 104 23.75 -19.13 -4.35
C PRO A 104 23.33 -19.02 -5.83
N GLU A 105 23.01 -20.14 -6.47
CA GLU A 105 22.62 -20.17 -7.89
C GLU A 105 21.32 -19.41 -8.15
N TRP A 106 20.35 -19.51 -7.24
CA TRP A 106 19.08 -18.78 -7.34
C TRP A 106 19.31 -17.27 -7.16
N ILE A 107 20.17 -16.87 -6.22
CA ILE A 107 20.52 -15.46 -6.02
C ILE A 107 21.19 -14.87 -7.26
N ASP A 108 22.11 -15.62 -7.87
CA ASP A 108 22.78 -15.23 -9.12
C ASP A 108 21.80 -15.13 -10.30
N GLU A 109 20.83 -16.04 -10.37
CA GLU A 109 19.75 -15.98 -11.35
C GLU A 109 18.90 -14.72 -11.17
N CYS A 110 18.44 -14.45 -9.95
CA CYS A 110 17.68 -13.24 -9.64
C CYS A 110 18.46 -11.95 -9.97
N GLU A 111 19.77 -11.91 -9.70
CA GLU A 111 20.61 -10.76 -10.06
C GLU A 111 20.67 -10.56 -11.58
N ARG A 112 20.86 -11.65 -12.36
CA ARG A 112 20.93 -11.55 -13.83
C ARG A 112 19.59 -11.16 -14.44
N GLU A 113 18.49 -11.68 -13.91
CA GLU A 113 17.16 -11.46 -14.47
C GLU A 113 16.58 -10.10 -14.09
N TRP A 114 16.66 -9.72 -12.82
CA TRP A 114 15.98 -8.53 -12.30
C TRP A 114 16.94 -7.35 -12.13
N GLY A 115 18.23 -7.61 -11.87
CA GLY A 115 19.20 -6.60 -11.50
C GLY A 115 19.16 -6.26 -10.00
N LYS A 116 20.33 -6.02 -9.41
CA LYS A 116 20.51 -5.78 -7.96
C LYS A 116 19.67 -4.65 -7.37
N ASP A 117 19.42 -3.61 -8.16
CA ASP A 117 18.69 -2.42 -7.72
C ASP A 117 17.18 -2.50 -7.97
N SER A 118 16.69 -3.62 -8.53
CA SER A 118 15.27 -3.80 -8.80
C SER A 118 14.47 -4.06 -7.52
N VAL A 119 13.22 -3.59 -7.50
CA VAL A 119 12.26 -3.87 -6.43
C VAL A 119 12.15 -5.36 -6.14
N LEU A 120 12.11 -6.19 -7.19
CA LEU A 120 12.01 -7.65 -7.06
C LEU A 120 13.23 -8.22 -6.35
N TYR A 121 14.43 -7.79 -6.72
CA TYR A 121 15.66 -8.25 -6.06
C TYR A 121 15.72 -7.77 -4.60
N LEU A 122 15.41 -6.49 -4.35
CA LEU A 122 15.39 -5.94 -2.99
C LEU A 122 14.40 -6.68 -2.08
N THR A 123 13.20 -6.99 -2.57
CA THR A 123 12.17 -7.68 -1.77
C THR A 123 12.42 -9.18 -1.63
N LYS A 124 12.70 -9.88 -2.74
CA LYS A 124 12.80 -11.35 -2.74
C LYS A 124 14.15 -11.87 -2.28
N VAL A 125 15.24 -11.16 -2.59
CA VAL A 125 16.60 -11.57 -2.22
C VAL A 125 17.03 -10.88 -0.95
N LYS A 126 16.96 -9.54 -0.90
CA LYS A 126 17.45 -8.81 0.26
C LYS A 126 16.50 -8.83 1.46
N GLY A 127 15.22 -9.14 1.27
CA GLY A 127 14.21 -9.08 2.33
C GLY A 127 13.80 -7.64 2.70
N GLU A 128 14.15 -6.67 1.86
CA GLU A 128 13.88 -5.26 2.11
C GLU A 128 12.42 -4.94 1.85
N ILE A 129 11.85 -4.04 2.66
CA ILE A 129 10.53 -3.48 2.37
C ILE A 129 10.72 -2.44 1.26
N ALA A 130 10.33 -2.79 0.04
CA ALA A 130 10.48 -1.88 -1.10
C ALA A 130 9.41 -0.79 -1.06
N ASP A 131 9.88 0.42 -1.33
CA ASP A 131 9.08 1.65 -1.37
C ASP A 131 8.20 1.79 -2.64
N GLN A 132 8.35 0.86 -3.58
CA GLN A 132 7.75 0.90 -4.93
C GLN A 132 7.44 -0.51 -5.42
N GLY A 133 6.37 -0.68 -6.21
CA GLY A 133 6.23 -1.78 -7.18
C GLY A 133 6.85 -1.39 -8.53
N ALA A 134 7.04 -2.35 -9.44
CA ALA A 134 7.66 -2.10 -10.74
C ALA A 134 6.90 -1.06 -11.61
N ASP A 135 5.58 -0.97 -11.44
CA ASP A 135 4.69 -0.05 -12.19
C ASP A 135 4.26 1.18 -11.38
N THR A 136 4.90 1.45 -10.25
CA THR A 136 4.49 2.52 -9.34
C THR A 136 5.05 3.89 -9.76
N ILE A 137 4.18 4.83 -10.16
CA ILE A 137 4.57 6.21 -10.52
C ILE A 137 4.78 7.09 -9.26
N ILE A 138 3.97 6.89 -8.21
CA ILE A 138 4.05 7.63 -6.93
C ILE A 138 4.48 6.66 -5.83
N LYS A 139 5.67 6.89 -5.26
CA LYS A 139 6.28 5.99 -4.26
C LYS A 139 5.51 6.01 -2.95
N LEU A 140 5.52 4.91 -2.21
CA LEU A 140 4.86 4.85 -0.90
C LEU A 140 5.45 5.88 0.08
N SER A 141 6.75 6.11 0.06
CA SER A 141 7.45 7.10 0.89
C SER A 141 7.05 8.53 0.54
N GLN A 142 6.70 8.78 -0.73
CA GLN A 142 6.16 10.07 -1.13
C GLN A 142 4.77 10.25 -0.54
N VAL A 143 3.92 9.22 -0.58
CA VAL A 143 2.58 9.24 0.05
C VAL A 143 2.69 9.44 1.55
N LYS A 144 3.52 8.65 2.26
CA LYS A 144 3.77 8.80 3.70
C LYS A 144 4.26 10.21 4.05
N LYS A 145 5.17 10.77 3.25
CA LYS A 145 5.64 12.15 3.44
C LYS A 145 4.54 13.19 3.15
N MET A 146 3.65 12.94 2.19
CA MET A 146 2.50 13.79 1.93
C MET A 146 1.53 13.77 3.12
N GLU A 147 1.31 12.63 3.76
CA GLU A 147 0.52 12.51 5.00
C GLU A 147 1.18 13.24 6.17
N GLU A 148 2.50 13.10 6.36
CA GLU A 148 3.23 13.86 7.39
C GLU A 148 3.11 15.38 7.17
N ASN A 149 3.29 15.84 5.93
CA ASN A 149 3.12 17.26 5.56
C ASN A 149 1.68 17.75 5.74
N TRP A 150 0.69 16.86 5.54
CA TRP A 150 -0.71 17.16 5.71
C TRP A 150 -1.05 17.49 7.16
N GLU A 151 -0.57 16.65 8.07
CA GLU A 151 -0.78 16.76 9.51
C GLU A 151 0.01 17.93 10.12
N ASP A 152 1.10 18.36 9.47
CA ASP A 152 1.87 19.53 9.90
C ASP A 152 1.07 20.83 9.70
N SER A 153 0.66 21.43 10.83
CA SER A 153 0.01 22.73 10.89
C SER A 153 0.89 23.90 10.43
N GLY A 154 2.21 23.72 10.39
CA GLY A 154 3.19 24.69 9.90
C GLY A 154 3.54 24.53 8.43
N PHE A 155 2.96 23.56 7.73
CA PHE A 155 3.18 23.39 6.30
C PHE A 155 2.59 24.54 5.50
N ASP A 156 3.42 25.16 4.66
CA ASP A 156 3.05 26.30 3.84
C ASP A 156 1.99 25.93 2.79
N ASP A 157 0.78 26.45 2.99
CA ASP A 157 -0.35 26.30 2.07
C ASP A 157 -0.54 27.53 1.17
N GLU A 158 0.42 28.47 1.15
CA GLU A 158 0.33 29.64 0.29
C GLU A 158 0.28 29.22 -1.19
N GLY A 159 -0.65 29.83 -1.92
CA GLY A 159 -0.82 29.59 -3.33
C GLY A 159 -2.25 29.72 -3.79
N GLN A 160 -2.46 29.43 -5.08
CA GLN A 160 -3.77 29.47 -5.68
C GLN A 160 -4.67 28.39 -5.09
N GLU A 161 -5.91 28.76 -4.78
CA GLU A 161 -6.97 27.83 -4.41
C GLU A 161 -7.69 27.33 -5.68
N GLU A 162 -7.80 26.02 -5.81
CA GLU A 162 -8.39 25.36 -6.98
C GLU A 162 -9.19 24.12 -6.56
N ALA A 163 -10.18 23.76 -7.37
CA ALA A 163 -10.94 22.53 -7.22
C ALA A 163 -10.66 21.56 -8.37
N GLY A 164 -10.62 20.27 -8.07
CA GLY A 164 -10.58 19.17 -9.04
C GLY A 164 -11.82 18.30 -8.87
N VAL A 165 -12.40 17.88 -9.99
CA VAL A 165 -13.67 17.14 -10.02
C VAL A 165 -13.56 15.98 -10.99
N ASP A 166 -13.75 14.77 -10.48
CA ASP A 166 -13.83 13.55 -11.27
C ASP A 166 -15.27 12.99 -11.18
N VAL A 167 -15.93 12.96 -12.33
CA VAL A 167 -17.36 12.66 -12.44
C VAL A 167 -17.55 11.21 -12.87
N ALA A 168 -18.03 10.40 -11.93
CA ALA A 168 -18.40 9.02 -12.21
C ALA A 168 -19.61 8.94 -13.14
N ARG A 169 -19.62 7.90 -13.99
CA ARG A 169 -20.74 7.63 -14.90
C ARG A 169 -21.97 7.01 -14.20
N GLY A 170 -21.80 6.62 -12.93
CA GLY A 170 -22.77 5.90 -12.12
C GLY A 170 -22.50 4.39 -12.07
N GLY A 171 -23.34 3.66 -11.32
CA GLY A 171 -23.06 2.28 -10.95
C GLY A 171 -22.45 2.26 -9.55
N ASP A 172 -21.39 1.47 -9.37
CA ASP A 172 -20.67 1.36 -8.09
C ASP A 172 -19.57 2.44 -7.95
N ASP A 173 -19.36 3.28 -8.97
CA ASP A 173 -18.36 4.35 -8.96
C ASP A 173 -18.91 5.64 -8.32
N ASP A 174 -18.10 6.25 -7.45
CA ASP A 174 -18.39 7.51 -6.77
C ASP A 174 -17.80 8.72 -7.54
N THR A 175 -18.50 9.85 -7.48
CA THR A 175 -17.97 11.15 -7.92
C THR A 175 -17.13 11.77 -6.80
N VAL A 176 -15.96 12.32 -7.13
CA VAL A 176 -15.06 12.90 -6.13
C VAL A 176 -14.70 14.34 -6.43
N PHE A 177 -14.76 15.19 -5.40
CA PHE A 177 -14.32 16.57 -5.42
C PHE A 177 -13.14 16.74 -4.48
N TYR A 178 -12.13 17.48 -4.92
CA TYR A 178 -11.00 17.89 -4.10
C TYR A 178 -10.81 19.39 -4.22
N ARG A 179 -10.54 20.06 -3.11
CA ARG A 179 -10.14 21.47 -3.06
C ARG A 179 -8.73 21.54 -2.49
N ARG A 180 -7.85 22.28 -3.14
CA ARG A 180 -6.49 22.52 -2.66
C ARG A 180 -6.16 24.00 -2.63
N LYS A 181 -5.30 24.39 -1.71
CA LYS A 181 -4.68 25.71 -1.61
C LYS A 181 -3.16 25.50 -1.61
N GLY A 182 -2.49 26.05 -2.62
CA GLY A 182 -1.06 25.75 -2.82
C GLY A 182 -0.84 24.24 -2.98
N LEU A 183 0.06 23.65 -2.20
CA LEU A 183 0.37 22.21 -2.24
C LEU A 183 -0.48 21.37 -1.27
N LYS A 184 -1.41 21.98 -0.53
CA LYS A 184 -2.22 21.31 0.48
C LYS A 184 -3.65 21.15 -0.03
N VAL A 185 -4.17 19.92 -0.10
CA VAL A 185 -5.64 19.72 -0.13
C VAL A 185 -6.23 20.39 1.13
N VAL A 186 -7.42 20.96 1.07
CA VAL A 186 -8.04 21.64 2.22
C VAL A 186 -9.46 21.13 2.47
N ASP A 187 -10.05 20.48 1.46
CA ASP A 187 -11.37 19.91 1.54
C ASP A 187 -11.49 18.79 0.51
N SER A 188 -12.32 17.79 0.79
CA SER A 188 -12.66 16.74 -0.17
C SER A 188 -14.07 16.24 0.07
N LYS A 189 -14.71 15.76 -0.99
CA LYS A 189 -16.07 15.26 -0.92
C LYS A 189 -16.26 14.09 -1.87
N VAL A 190 -16.76 12.98 -1.35
CA VAL A 190 -17.13 11.79 -2.11
C VAL A 190 -18.65 11.73 -2.18
N ILE A 191 -19.18 11.53 -3.38
CA ILE A 191 -20.62 11.50 -3.66
C ILE A 191 -20.93 10.22 -4.40
N SER A 192 -21.59 9.29 -3.72
CA SER A 192 -22.10 8.10 -4.37
C SER A 192 -23.18 8.42 -5.37
N SER A 193 -23.19 7.67 -6.46
CA SER A 193 -24.11 7.87 -7.57
C SER A 193 -25.57 7.86 -7.08
N PRO A 194 -26.29 9.01 -7.11
CA PRO A 194 -27.64 9.05 -6.59
C PRO A 194 -28.59 8.27 -7.51
N ASN A 195 -29.68 7.73 -6.97
CA ASN A 195 -30.69 7.04 -7.78
C ASN A 195 -31.59 8.05 -8.52
N LEU A 196 -31.00 8.72 -9.51
CA LEU A 196 -31.64 9.76 -10.33
C LEU A 196 -31.43 9.49 -11.83
N PRO A 197 -32.30 10.00 -12.71
CA PRO A 197 -32.05 10.00 -14.15
C PRO A 197 -30.72 10.72 -14.49
N PRO A 198 -30.00 10.33 -15.55
CA PRO A 198 -28.67 10.87 -15.86
C PRO A 198 -28.57 12.40 -15.92
N LYS A 199 -29.57 13.08 -16.50
CA LYS A 199 -29.57 14.54 -16.58
C LYS A 199 -29.79 15.22 -15.21
N GLU A 200 -30.64 14.63 -14.38
CA GLU A 200 -30.90 15.13 -13.02
C GLU A 200 -29.68 14.92 -12.12
N LYS A 201 -28.93 13.82 -12.31
CA LYS A 201 -27.64 13.60 -11.63
C LYS A 201 -26.67 14.75 -11.87
N LEU A 202 -26.50 15.19 -13.13
CA LEU A 202 -25.59 16.28 -13.46
C LEU A 202 -25.99 17.60 -12.80
N VAL A 203 -27.30 17.91 -12.77
CA VAL A 203 -27.81 19.10 -12.09
C VAL A 203 -27.61 19.01 -10.57
N PHE A 204 -27.81 17.82 -9.99
CA PHE A 204 -27.54 17.55 -8.59
C PHE A 204 -26.05 17.75 -8.26
N LEU A 205 -25.15 17.13 -9.03
CA LEU A 205 -23.70 17.26 -8.86
C LEU A 205 -23.23 18.70 -9.01
N ALA A 206 -23.78 19.47 -9.95
CA ALA A 206 -23.51 20.89 -10.07
C ALA A 206 -23.86 21.64 -8.78
N GLY A 207 -25.05 21.40 -8.22
CA GLY A 207 -25.44 22.01 -6.94
C GLY A 207 -24.55 21.60 -5.76
N GLU A 208 -24.08 20.35 -5.74
CA GLU A 208 -23.13 19.88 -4.72
C GLU A 208 -21.75 20.53 -4.87
N LEU A 209 -21.29 20.71 -6.10
CA LEU A 209 -20.03 21.38 -6.41
C LEU A 209 -20.10 22.86 -6.03
N GLU A 210 -21.17 23.56 -6.37
CA GLU A 210 -21.40 24.95 -5.96
C GLU A 210 -21.34 25.13 -4.44
N ARG A 211 -21.92 24.20 -3.68
CA ARG A 211 -21.81 24.20 -2.21
C ARG A 211 -20.38 23.94 -1.74
N PHE A 212 -19.70 22.97 -2.36
CA PHE A 212 -18.34 22.56 -2.00
C PHE A 212 -17.31 23.68 -2.22
N ILE A 213 -17.46 24.45 -3.29
CA ILE A 213 -16.61 25.62 -3.57
C ILE A 213 -17.18 26.93 -2.98
N GLU A 214 -18.12 26.84 -2.03
CA GLU A 214 -18.69 27.98 -1.31
C GLU A 214 -19.26 29.08 -2.24
N TYR A 215 -19.80 28.66 -3.40
CA TYR A 215 -20.33 29.52 -4.47
C TYR A 215 -19.29 30.51 -5.04
N ASN A 216 -17.99 30.26 -4.85
CA ASN A 216 -16.91 31.09 -5.39
C ASN A 216 -16.74 30.88 -6.90
N LYS A 217 -17.31 31.79 -7.70
CA LYS A 217 -17.27 31.72 -9.17
C LYS A 217 -15.90 31.91 -9.79
N ASP A 218 -14.99 32.57 -9.08
CA ASP A 218 -13.64 32.89 -9.58
C ASP A 218 -12.67 31.73 -9.34
N MET A 219 -13.00 30.80 -8.42
CA MET A 219 -12.19 29.61 -8.15
C MET A 219 -12.03 28.80 -9.43
N ARG A 220 -10.79 28.41 -9.73
CA ARG A 220 -10.51 27.57 -10.89
C ARG A 220 -10.93 26.14 -10.59
N ILE A 221 -11.91 25.63 -11.35
CA ILE A 221 -12.47 24.29 -11.23
C ILE A 221 -11.97 23.46 -12.41
N LYS A 222 -11.29 22.34 -12.16
CA LYS A 222 -10.83 21.41 -13.20
C LYS A 222 -11.73 20.19 -13.20
N THR A 223 -12.42 19.93 -14.31
CA THR A 223 -13.35 18.81 -14.45
C THR A 223 -12.78 17.75 -15.40
N ASP A 224 -12.91 16.46 -15.09
CA ASP A 224 -12.68 15.41 -16.10
C ASP A 224 -13.81 15.46 -17.14
N ASP A 225 -13.47 15.93 -18.33
CA ASP A 225 -14.40 16.17 -19.43
C ASP A 225 -14.50 14.96 -20.39
N THR A 226 -13.61 13.98 -20.24
CA THR A 226 -13.38 12.88 -21.22
C THR A 226 -14.59 11.91 -21.32
N GLY A 227 -15.60 12.06 -20.47
CA GLY A 227 -16.77 11.19 -20.38
C GLY A 227 -18.04 11.90 -19.96
N VAL A 228 -18.63 11.44 -18.83
CA VAL A 228 -19.89 11.98 -18.31
C VAL A 228 -19.72 13.38 -17.71
N GLY A 229 -18.50 13.74 -17.32
CA GLY A 229 -18.20 15.05 -16.75
C GLY A 229 -18.36 16.23 -17.71
N GLY A 230 -18.39 16.01 -19.03
CA GLY A 230 -18.68 17.09 -19.98
C GLY A 230 -20.03 17.78 -19.74
N GLY A 231 -21.06 17.01 -19.36
CA GLY A 231 -22.35 17.60 -19.01
C GLY A 231 -22.31 18.42 -17.71
N LEU A 232 -21.38 18.12 -16.79
CA LEU A 232 -21.16 18.94 -15.59
C LEU A 232 -20.41 20.22 -15.96
N THR A 233 -19.38 20.13 -16.81
CA THR A 233 -18.66 21.28 -17.37
C THR A 233 -19.65 22.27 -17.99
N ASP A 234 -20.51 21.81 -18.90
CA ASP A 234 -21.51 22.64 -19.59
C ASP A 234 -22.42 23.39 -18.60
N ILE A 235 -22.91 22.70 -17.57
CA ILE A 235 -23.80 23.31 -16.57
C ILE A 235 -23.04 24.39 -15.80
N MET A 236 -21.82 24.13 -15.36
CA MET A 236 -21.04 25.07 -14.55
C MET A 236 -20.62 26.30 -15.37
N GLU A 237 -20.23 26.12 -16.64
CA GLU A 237 -19.96 27.22 -17.58
C GLU A 237 -21.22 28.07 -17.82
N SER A 238 -22.38 27.44 -18.04
CA SER A 238 -23.65 28.15 -18.23
C SER A 238 -24.05 29.00 -17.02
N ARG A 239 -23.57 28.63 -15.82
CA ARG A 239 -23.78 29.34 -14.56
C ARG A 239 -22.67 30.35 -14.24
N ASN A 240 -21.74 30.56 -15.18
CA ASN A 240 -20.66 31.54 -15.14
C ASN A 240 -19.61 31.24 -14.05
N TYR A 241 -19.26 29.96 -13.87
CA TYR A 241 -18.12 29.53 -13.06
C TYR A 241 -16.85 29.39 -13.91
N ASN A 242 -15.69 29.60 -13.29
CA ASN A 242 -14.38 29.43 -13.92
C ASN A 242 -13.97 27.95 -14.02
N VAL A 243 -14.48 27.25 -15.03
CA VAL A 243 -14.23 25.84 -15.27
C VAL A 243 -13.15 25.64 -16.35
N ILE A 244 -12.30 24.66 -16.15
CA ILE A 244 -11.28 24.21 -17.10
C ILE A 244 -11.53 22.72 -17.36
N PRO A 245 -12.08 22.36 -18.54
CA PRO A 245 -12.23 20.96 -18.91
C PRO A 245 -10.85 20.32 -19.12
N ILE A 246 -10.65 19.15 -18.53
CA ILE A 246 -9.47 18.32 -18.70
C ILE A 246 -9.85 17.12 -19.56
N ASN A 247 -9.19 16.97 -20.71
CA ASN A 247 -9.44 15.87 -21.64
C ASN A 247 -8.21 14.97 -21.74
N PHE A 248 -8.31 13.77 -21.17
CA PHE A 248 -7.20 12.82 -21.08
C PHE A 248 -6.96 12.04 -22.38
N GLN A 249 -7.83 12.18 -23.40
CA GLN A 249 -7.68 11.53 -24.71
C GLN A 249 -6.99 12.42 -25.75
N GLN A 250 -6.73 13.69 -25.44
CA GLN A 250 -6.03 14.57 -26.36
C GLN A 250 -4.52 14.31 -26.35
N LYS A 251 -3.90 14.37 -27.54
CA LYS A 251 -2.43 14.36 -27.62
C LYS A 251 -1.89 15.56 -26.86
N ALA A 252 -0.82 15.36 -26.09
CA ALA A 252 -0.05 16.45 -25.53
C ALA A 252 0.38 17.39 -26.67
N ASN A 253 0.07 18.68 -26.53
CA ASN A 253 0.51 19.74 -27.44
C ASN A 253 2.01 20.01 -27.29
#